data_AF-A0A367CHQ3-F1
#
_entry.id   AF-A0A367CHQ3-F1
#
_cell.length_a   1.000
_cell.length_b   1.000
_cell.length_c   1.000
_cell.angle_alpha   90.00
_cell.angle_beta   90.00
_cell.angle_gamma   90.00
#
_symmetry.space_group_name_H-M   'P 1'
#
loop_
_entity.id
_entity.type
_entity.pdbx_description
1 polymer ?
#
loop_
_entity_poly.entity_id
_entity_poly.type
_entity_poly.pdbx_seq_one_letter_code
_entity_poly.pdbx_strand_id
1 'polypeptide(L)'
;MKKYPLLLFGAFLFFLSSCTFDTTDQKNTTTYDYYLYFSTTMDNHLTSGRLIGVGAKDQVLLKTSGLELGGFTQLDQQLHCSDRQYDYIYTPKTGEIKKVKRATKEHTGIKTMAIEETVIKLFNHGYSENGQYHTHIYMNQKNYLIKEYIYIVGNDLNNIYTLGETDLNELSLSRHYFHQDELISEFIGTFPNSERESYHFSYYLAVYHNNLYSVVFDLSSGNPYLFQYSLTDHMHNLKNLASEIKFEDVGFFSANGSFIYKDQLVYFSGNNTIYFIDLETAQINKKYYTDIDLTGHFFIDSIDGQMIAIANYNAEHNIDIWTLDLATFKEKKERTIDTSLWRSNEYLYDFQVSK
;
A
#
# COMPACT_ATOMS: atom_id res chain seq x y z
N MET A 1 -42.59 -2.41 -43.03
CA MET A 1 -41.55 -3.22 -42.37
C MET A 1 -40.21 -2.53 -42.57
N LYS A 2 -39.76 -1.78 -41.56
CA LYS A 2 -38.53 -0.98 -41.61
C LYS A 2 -37.33 -1.91 -41.42
N LYS A 3 -36.42 -1.91 -42.40
CA LYS A 3 -35.09 -2.53 -42.32
C LYS A 3 -34.11 -1.44 -41.88
N TYR A 4 -33.39 -1.66 -40.78
CA TYR A 4 -32.21 -0.90 -40.42
C TYR A 4 -30.98 -1.77 -40.67
N PRO A 5 -30.10 -1.38 -41.61
CA PRO A 5 -28.77 -1.96 -41.72
C PRO A 5 -27.81 -1.29 -40.72
N LEU A 6 -26.80 -2.08 -40.34
CA LEU A 6 -25.44 -1.70 -39.93
C LEU A 6 -25.18 -0.21 -39.70
N LEU A 7 -24.91 0.16 -38.44
CA LEU A 7 -24.08 1.31 -38.10
C LEU A 7 -22.82 0.80 -37.41
N LEU A 8 -21.77 0.68 -38.23
CA LEU A 8 -20.39 0.76 -37.80
C LEU A 8 -20.19 2.11 -37.10
N PHE A 9 -20.01 2.09 -35.79
CA PHE A 9 -19.20 3.09 -35.10
C PHE A 9 -18.16 2.33 -34.30
N GLY A 10 -17.01 2.10 -34.93
CA GLY A 10 -15.78 1.77 -34.24
C GLY A 10 -15.42 2.95 -33.35
N ALA A 11 -15.82 2.88 -32.08
CA ALA A 11 -15.19 3.64 -31.03
C ALA A 11 -13.80 3.04 -30.83
N PHE A 12 -12.84 3.54 -31.60
CA PHE A 12 -11.42 3.49 -31.25
C PHE A 12 -11.22 4.47 -30.09
N LEU A 13 -11.69 4.07 -28.90
CA LEU A 13 -11.22 4.62 -27.64
C LEU A 13 -10.18 3.62 -27.14
N PHE A 14 -8.91 3.99 -27.34
CA PHE A 14 -7.81 3.44 -26.58
C PHE A 14 -8.12 3.69 -25.09
N PHE A 15 -8.69 2.69 -24.42
CA PHE A 15 -8.64 2.62 -22.97
C PHE A 15 -7.21 2.23 -22.61
N LEU A 16 -6.38 3.25 -22.38
CA LEU A 16 -5.17 3.11 -21.58
C LEU A 16 -5.63 2.82 -20.15
N SER A 17 -5.91 1.56 -19.85
CA SER A 17 -6.17 1.07 -18.50
C SER A 17 -4.84 0.81 -17.80
N SER A 18 -4.07 1.86 -17.60
CA SER A 18 -3.02 1.87 -16.60
C SER A 18 -3.69 2.03 -15.22
N CYS A 19 -3.21 1.33 -14.20
CA CYS A 19 -3.14 2.00 -12.88
C CYS A 19 -2.10 3.11 -13.03
N THR A 20 -2.51 4.17 -13.71
CA THR A 20 -1.90 5.48 -13.62
C THR A 20 -2.35 6.03 -12.27
N PHE A 21 -1.43 6.70 -11.59
CA PHE A 21 -1.79 7.70 -10.59
C PHE A 21 -2.66 8.76 -11.29
N ASP A 22 -3.96 8.49 -11.47
CA ASP A 22 -4.96 9.49 -11.80
C ASP A 22 -5.39 10.14 -10.49
N THR A 23 -4.52 11.00 -9.98
CA THR A 23 -4.97 12.05 -9.08
C THR A 23 -5.66 13.08 -9.95
N THR A 24 -6.99 13.18 -9.81
CA THR A 24 -7.68 14.38 -10.25
C THR A 24 -6.94 15.57 -9.65
N ASP A 25 -6.61 16.59 -10.46
CA ASP A 25 -6.03 17.87 -10.06
C ASP A 25 -6.97 18.58 -9.05
N GLN A 26 -7.07 18.07 -7.83
CA GLN A 26 -7.65 18.77 -6.72
C GLN A 26 -6.58 19.73 -6.22
N LYS A 27 -6.81 21.03 -6.46
CA LYS A 27 -5.99 22.07 -5.83
C LYS A 27 -6.01 21.85 -4.32
N ASN A 28 -4.86 21.48 -3.76
CA ASN A 28 -4.63 21.38 -2.31
C ASN A 28 -5.04 22.70 -1.64
N THR A 29 -6.18 22.69 -0.96
CA THR A 29 -6.61 23.76 -0.04
C THR A 29 -6.29 23.41 1.42
N THR A 30 -5.49 22.37 1.62
CA THR A 30 -5.12 21.82 2.92
C THR A 30 -3.98 22.64 3.55
N THR A 31 -3.95 22.65 4.89
CA THR A 31 -2.92 23.35 5.68
C THR A 31 -1.60 22.57 5.76
N TYR A 32 -1.59 21.31 5.31
CA TYR A 32 -0.45 20.40 5.42
C TYR A 32 -0.12 19.83 4.05
N ASP A 33 1.17 19.73 3.77
CA ASP A 33 1.71 19.17 2.54
C ASP A 33 1.82 17.64 2.65
N TYR A 34 2.06 17.13 3.87
CA TYR A 34 2.23 15.70 4.14
C TYR A 34 1.56 15.27 5.44
N TYR A 35 1.30 13.96 5.53
CA TYR A 35 0.75 13.31 6.71
C TYR A 35 1.57 12.08 7.07
N LEU A 36 1.78 11.87 8.36
CA LEU A 36 2.52 10.74 8.93
C LEU A 36 1.68 10.04 9.99
N TYR A 37 1.68 8.71 10.01
CA TYR A 37 1.06 7.93 11.07
C TYR A 37 2.10 7.11 11.83
N PHE A 38 2.17 7.38 13.13
CA PHE A 38 3.04 6.70 14.08
C PHE A 38 2.22 5.79 14.99
N SER A 39 2.74 4.61 15.31
CA SER A 39 2.18 3.76 16.35
C SER A 39 3.25 2.88 17.01
N THR A 40 2.97 2.40 18.21
CA THR A 40 3.74 1.33 18.85
C THR A 40 3.50 -0.02 18.15
N THR A 41 4.48 -0.92 18.17
CA THR A 41 4.32 -2.36 17.86
C THR A 41 3.47 -3.07 18.93
N MET A 42 2.93 -4.25 18.61
CA MET A 42 2.07 -5.02 19.53
C MET A 42 2.79 -5.52 20.79
N ASP A 43 4.10 -5.74 20.71
CA ASP A 43 4.91 -6.28 21.82
C ASP A 43 4.90 -5.36 23.06
N ASN A 44 4.58 -4.08 22.87
CA ASN A 44 4.44 -3.12 23.93
C ASN A 44 2.98 -3.12 24.44
N HIS A 45 2.71 -3.86 25.52
CA HIS A 45 1.37 -4.00 26.14
C HIS A 45 0.62 -2.67 26.42
N LEU A 46 1.30 -1.52 26.38
CA LEU A 46 0.73 -0.18 26.31
C LEU A 46 0.89 0.37 24.89
N THR A 47 -0.21 0.48 24.16
CA THR A 47 -0.21 0.96 22.78
C THR A 47 -0.54 2.47 22.69
N SER A 48 0.16 3.19 21.81
CA SER A 48 -0.19 4.56 21.42
C SER A 48 0.09 4.82 19.96
N GLY A 49 -0.63 5.77 19.38
CA GLY A 49 -0.38 6.23 18.03
C GLY A 49 -0.74 7.69 17.83
N ARG A 50 -0.27 8.25 16.70
CA ARG A 50 -0.45 9.66 16.35
C ARG A 50 -0.55 9.84 14.85
N LEU A 51 -1.49 10.67 14.44
CA LEU A 51 -1.50 11.27 13.10
C LEU A 51 -0.87 12.66 13.20
N ILE A 52 0.14 12.90 12.38
CA ILE A 52 0.89 14.16 12.33
C ILE A 52 0.66 14.80 10.96
N GLY A 53 0.41 16.10 10.95
CA GLY A 53 0.38 16.94 9.75
C GLY A 53 1.66 17.74 9.66
N VAL A 54 2.23 17.81 8.46
CA VAL A 54 3.50 18.47 8.15
C VAL A 54 3.22 19.57 7.14
N GLY A 55 3.58 20.81 7.44
CA GLY A 55 3.22 21.96 6.60
C GLY A 55 3.85 23.26 7.09
N ALA A 56 3.13 24.38 7.09
CA ALA A 56 3.65 25.64 7.65
C ALA A 56 4.11 25.47 9.13
N LYS A 57 3.43 24.60 9.86
CA LYS A 57 3.83 24.14 11.19
C LYS A 57 3.51 22.66 11.32
N ASP A 58 4.50 21.89 11.74
CA ASP A 58 4.33 20.47 11.99
C ASP A 58 3.59 20.26 13.32
N GLN A 59 2.56 19.42 13.32
CA GLN A 59 1.74 19.22 14.52
C GLN A 59 1.05 17.86 14.60
N VAL A 60 0.87 17.41 15.84
CA VAL A 60 0.02 16.23 16.14
C VAL A 60 -1.45 16.61 15.95
N LEU A 61 -2.10 16.02 14.95
CA LEU A 61 -3.50 16.24 14.58
C LEU A 61 -4.44 15.40 15.43
N LEU A 62 -4.05 14.14 15.67
CA LEU A 62 -4.86 13.17 16.39
C LEU A 62 -3.94 12.25 17.21
N LYS A 63 -4.34 11.97 18.45
CA LYS A 63 -3.72 10.94 19.30
C LYS A 63 -4.66 9.75 19.37
N THR A 64 -4.12 8.56 19.18
CA THR A 64 -4.87 7.30 19.16
C THR A 64 -4.30 6.31 20.17
N SER A 65 -5.02 5.21 20.39
CA SER A 65 -4.50 4.09 21.18
C SER A 65 -3.50 3.22 20.42
N GLY A 66 -3.10 3.58 19.20
CA GLY A 66 -2.19 2.78 18.39
C GLY A 66 -2.83 1.54 17.78
N LEU A 67 -2.22 1.09 16.70
CA LEU A 67 -2.50 -0.12 15.94
C LEU A 67 -1.19 -0.52 15.25
N GLU A 68 -0.71 -1.73 15.47
CA GLU A 68 0.47 -2.23 14.77
C GLU A 68 0.18 -2.32 13.28
N LEU A 69 1.13 -1.91 12.42
CA LEU A 69 0.91 -1.81 10.97
C LEU A 69 -0.35 -1.00 10.61
N GLY A 70 -0.72 -0.04 11.47
CA GLY A 70 -1.85 0.84 11.21
C GLY A 70 -1.55 1.79 10.06
N GLY A 71 -2.52 1.96 9.17
CA GLY A 71 -2.46 2.93 8.07
C GLY A 71 -3.55 3.99 8.16
N PHE A 72 -3.51 4.92 7.23
CA PHE A 72 -4.54 5.92 7.01
C PHE A 72 -4.78 6.14 5.53
N THR A 73 -5.84 6.86 5.18
CA THR A 73 -6.06 7.30 3.80
C THR A 73 -6.76 8.65 3.78
N GLN A 74 -6.72 9.29 2.63
CA GLN A 74 -7.40 10.54 2.35
C GLN A 74 -8.58 10.30 1.43
N LEU A 75 -9.74 10.84 1.77
CA LEU A 75 -10.92 10.88 0.92
C LEU A 75 -11.72 12.14 1.24
N ASP A 76 -12.21 12.86 0.23
CA ASP A 76 -13.04 14.06 0.39
C ASP A 76 -12.48 15.10 1.36
N GLN A 77 -11.17 15.37 1.28
CA GLN A 77 -10.45 16.28 2.19
C GLN A 77 -10.49 15.86 3.67
N GLN A 78 -10.76 14.59 3.95
CA GLN A 78 -10.76 13.99 5.27
C GLN A 78 -9.66 12.94 5.38
N LEU A 79 -9.09 12.81 6.57
CA LEU A 79 -8.15 11.76 6.91
C LEU A 79 -8.85 10.67 7.70
N HIS A 80 -8.79 9.46 7.19
CA HIS A 80 -9.39 8.29 7.79
C HIS A 80 -8.31 7.36 8.32
N CYS A 81 -8.32 7.15 9.63
CA CYS A 81 -7.40 6.22 10.27
C CYS A 81 -8.12 5.41 11.35
N SER A 82 -7.38 4.51 11.99
CA SER A 82 -7.91 3.51 12.90
C SER A 82 -6.93 3.27 14.04
N ASP A 83 -7.47 3.06 15.24
CA ASP A 83 -6.71 2.44 16.33
C ASP A 83 -7.27 1.06 16.67
N ARG A 84 -6.88 0.48 17.80
CA ARG A 84 -7.35 -0.82 18.28
C ARG A 84 -8.87 -1.03 18.34
N GLN A 85 -9.68 0.03 18.51
CA GLN A 85 -11.11 -0.07 18.79
C GLN A 85 -11.99 0.94 18.03
N TYR A 86 -11.38 1.98 17.48
CA TYR A 86 -12.10 3.10 16.92
C TYR A 86 -11.58 3.45 15.54
N ASP A 87 -12.53 3.89 14.73
CA ASP A 87 -12.29 4.59 13.49
C ASP A 87 -12.36 6.08 13.74
N TYR A 88 -11.42 6.80 13.14
CA TYR A 88 -11.32 8.24 13.22
C TYR A 88 -11.45 8.85 11.83
N ILE A 89 -12.18 9.96 11.76
CA ILE A 89 -12.27 10.81 10.59
C ILE A 89 -11.86 12.20 11.07
N TYR A 90 -10.71 12.66 10.60
CA TYR A 90 -10.19 13.99 10.90
C TYR A 90 -10.40 14.91 9.70
N THR A 91 -10.98 16.09 9.93
CA THR A 91 -11.18 17.10 8.88
C THR A 91 -10.16 18.22 9.08
N PRO A 92 -9.06 18.28 8.29
CA PRO A 92 -7.98 19.26 8.50
C PRO A 92 -8.45 20.71 8.48
N LYS A 93 -9.42 21.03 7.62
CA LYS A 93 -9.96 22.39 7.46
C LYS A 93 -10.63 22.94 8.72
N THR A 94 -11.33 22.08 9.46
CA THR A 94 -12.09 22.48 10.66
C THR A 94 -11.40 22.06 11.95
N GLY A 95 -10.46 21.11 11.89
CA GLY A 95 -9.88 20.46 13.06
C GLY A 95 -10.83 19.46 13.74
N GLU A 96 -11.98 19.17 13.15
CA GLU A 96 -12.97 18.25 13.72
C GLU A 96 -12.48 16.80 13.68
N ILE A 97 -12.76 16.06 14.75
CA ILE A 97 -12.49 14.63 14.86
C ILE A 97 -13.80 13.91 15.14
N LYS A 98 -14.26 13.11 14.18
CA LYS A 98 -15.34 12.14 14.39
C LYS A 98 -14.72 10.80 14.79
N LYS A 99 -15.23 10.24 15.89
CA LYS A 99 -14.77 8.96 16.46
C LYS A 99 -15.92 7.97 16.45
N VAL A 100 -15.72 6.82 15.82
CA VAL A 100 -16.73 5.75 15.70
C VAL A 100 -16.18 4.46 16.30
N LYS A 101 -16.94 3.82 17.18
CA LYS A 101 -16.53 2.54 17.79
C LYS A 101 -16.78 1.41 16.80
N ARG A 102 -15.79 0.54 16.61
CA ARG A 102 -15.93 -0.66 15.78
C ARG A 102 -16.61 -1.82 16.50
N ALA A 103 -17.12 -2.77 15.72
CA ALA A 103 -17.78 -3.98 16.21
C ALA A 103 -16.80 -4.89 16.96
N THR A 104 -15.59 -5.04 16.44
CA THR A 104 -14.53 -5.85 17.06
C THR A 104 -13.30 -5.00 17.36
N LYS A 105 -12.42 -5.59 18.17
CA LYS A 105 -11.16 -5.00 18.58
C LYS A 105 -10.07 -5.61 17.70
N GLU A 106 -9.32 -4.76 17.00
CA GLU A 106 -8.24 -5.19 16.10
C GLU A 106 -6.90 -4.83 16.69
N HIS A 107 -5.87 -5.58 16.33
CA HIS A 107 -4.53 -5.39 16.90
C HIS A 107 -3.48 -5.07 15.83
N THR A 108 -3.65 -5.63 14.63
CA THR A 108 -2.73 -5.49 13.51
C THR A 108 -3.52 -5.03 12.27
N GLY A 109 -3.14 -3.88 11.72
CA GLY A 109 -3.62 -3.38 10.44
C GLY A 109 -2.96 -4.11 9.27
N ILE A 110 -3.59 -4.03 8.11
CA ILE A 110 -3.01 -4.49 6.84
C ILE A 110 -2.86 -3.28 5.92
N LYS A 111 -3.97 -2.60 5.63
CA LYS A 111 -4.01 -1.40 4.81
C LYS A 111 -5.29 -0.62 5.09
N THR A 112 -5.19 0.70 5.05
CA THR A 112 -6.34 1.61 4.94
C THR A 112 -6.25 2.30 3.59
N MET A 113 -7.31 2.27 2.80
CA MET A 113 -7.32 2.81 1.43
C MET A 113 -8.69 3.36 1.06
N ALA A 114 -8.72 4.19 0.03
CA ALA A 114 -9.93 4.61 -0.64
C ALA A 114 -10.02 3.91 -2.00
N ILE A 115 -11.19 3.39 -2.32
CA ILE A 115 -11.56 2.84 -3.63
C ILE A 115 -12.89 3.48 -3.99
N GLU A 116 -12.96 4.05 -5.19
CA GLU A 116 -14.02 4.99 -5.56
C GLU A 116 -14.22 6.07 -4.46
N GLU A 117 -15.43 6.23 -3.95
CA GLU A 117 -15.80 7.17 -2.87
C GLU A 117 -15.93 6.46 -1.51
N THR A 118 -15.28 5.30 -1.33
CA THR A 118 -15.42 4.48 -0.12
C THR A 118 -14.07 4.22 0.54
N VAL A 119 -14.01 4.49 1.85
CA VAL A 119 -12.86 4.11 2.69
C VAL A 119 -13.01 2.68 3.17
N ILE A 120 -11.94 1.91 2.95
CA ILE A 120 -11.82 0.51 3.32
C ILE A 120 -10.65 0.33 4.28
N LYS A 121 -10.87 -0.49 5.30
CA LYS A 121 -9.85 -0.80 6.32
C LYS A 121 -9.77 -2.30 6.51
N LEU A 122 -8.57 -2.85 6.34
CA LEU A 122 -8.31 -4.28 6.48
C LEU A 122 -7.45 -4.53 7.71
N PHE A 123 -7.81 -5.55 8.48
CA PHE A 123 -7.13 -5.95 9.70
C PHE A 123 -7.04 -7.46 9.80
N ASN A 124 -5.84 -7.97 10.11
CA ASN A 124 -5.70 -9.37 10.51
C ASN A 124 -6.15 -9.49 11.97
N HIS A 125 -7.13 -10.35 12.21
CA HIS A 125 -7.64 -10.63 13.55
C HIS A 125 -6.73 -11.65 14.25
N GLY A 126 -5.96 -11.18 15.23
CA GLY A 126 -4.91 -11.95 15.92
C GLY A 126 -5.39 -13.01 16.91
N TYR A 127 -6.68 -13.35 16.96
CA TYR A 127 -7.17 -14.47 17.77
C TYR A 127 -7.80 -15.51 16.85
N SER A 128 -7.18 -16.68 16.79
CA SER A 128 -7.74 -17.80 16.06
C SER A 128 -8.99 -18.30 16.78
N GLU A 129 -10.16 -18.17 16.16
CA GLU A 129 -11.31 -18.95 16.59
C GLU A 129 -11.12 -20.37 16.02
N ASN A 130 -10.98 -21.36 16.90
CA ASN A 130 -10.75 -22.76 16.52
C ASN A 130 -9.47 -23.02 15.69
N GLY A 131 -8.43 -22.19 15.84
CA GLY A 131 -7.16 -22.38 15.14
C GLY A 131 -7.08 -21.78 13.74
N GLN A 132 -8.13 -21.11 13.25
CA GLN A 132 -8.13 -20.42 11.95
C GLN A 132 -7.98 -18.90 12.14
N TYR A 133 -7.11 -18.29 11.35
CA TYR A 133 -6.97 -16.83 11.29
C TYR A 133 -8.08 -16.23 10.43
N HIS A 134 -8.46 -15.00 10.78
CA HIS A 134 -9.50 -14.27 10.08
C HIS A 134 -9.04 -12.86 9.75
N THR A 135 -9.56 -12.31 8.66
CA THR A 135 -9.39 -10.91 8.30
C THR A 135 -10.73 -10.19 8.38
N HIS A 136 -10.73 -9.02 9.00
CA HIS A 136 -11.88 -8.12 8.99
C HIS A 136 -11.68 -7.03 7.95
N ILE A 137 -12.69 -6.88 7.08
CA ILE A 137 -12.82 -5.74 6.17
C ILE A 137 -13.92 -4.83 6.69
N TYR A 138 -13.55 -3.59 6.99
CA TYR A 138 -14.49 -2.55 7.40
C TYR A 138 -14.74 -1.57 6.26
N MET A 139 -16.01 -1.32 5.99
CA MET A 139 -16.51 -0.37 5.00
C MET A 139 -17.83 0.20 5.50
N ASN A 140 -18.07 1.51 5.36
CA ASN A 140 -19.38 2.14 5.63
C ASN A 140 -20.01 1.67 6.96
N GLN A 141 -19.18 1.48 7.99
CA GLN A 141 -19.55 0.95 9.31
C GLN A 141 -20.04 -0.51 9.34
N LYS A 142 -20.06 -1.20 8.19
CA LYS A 142 -20.23 -2.65 8.09
C LYS A 142 -18.88 -3.35 8.34
N ASN A 143 -18.95 -4.54 8.91
CA ASN A 143 -17.82 -5.45 9.12
C ASN A 143 -18.08 -6.73 8.31
N TYR A 144 -17.12 -7.09 7.46
CA TYR A 144 -17.09 -8.32 6.69
C TYR A 144 -15.95 -9.21 7.19
N LEU A 145 -16.26 -10.48 7.44
CA LEU A 145 -15.31 -11.49 7.88
C LEU A 145 -14.85 -12.34 6.71
N ILE A 146 -13.54 -12.46 6.52
CA ILE A 146 -12.91 -13.39 5.57
C ILE A 146 -12.12 -14.42 6.36
N LYS A 147 -12.24 -15.70 5.97
CA LYS A 147 -11.59 -16.84 6.65
C LYS A 147 -10.18 -17.12 6.12
N GLU A 148 -9.37 -16.08 6.04
CA GLU A 148 -7.99 -16.15 5.56
C GLU A 148 -7.16 -15.14 6.35
N TYR A 149 -5.89 -15.49 6.59
CA TYR A 149 -4.88 -14.51 7.03
C TYR A 149 -4.34 -13.80 5.79
N ILE A 150 -4.59 -12.51 5.65
CA ILE A 150 -4.13 -11.76 4.49
C ILE A 150 -2.72 -11.25 4.76
N TYR A 151 -1.76 -11.74 4.00
CA TYR A 151 -0.36 -11.31 4.11
C TYR A 151 -0.09 -10.04 3.30
N ILE A 152 -0.65 -9.96 2.09
CA ILE A 152 -0.41 -8.86 1.16
C ILE A 152 -1.67 -8.44 0.42
N VAL A 153 -1.68 -7.16 0.06
CA VAL A 153 -2.75 -6.56 -0.71
C VAL A 153 -2.21 -5.79 -1.91
N GLY A 154 -3.04 -5.66 -2.92
CA GLY A 154 -2.95 -4.65 -3.98
C GLY A 154 -4.31 -4.03 -4.20
N ASN A 155 -4.37 -2.90 -4.88
CA ASN A 155 -5.65 -2.33 -5.27
C ASN A 155 -5.52 -1.51 -6.55
N ASP A 156 -6.62 -1.45 -7.29
CA ASP A 156 -6.85 -0.47 -8.35
C ASP A 156 -7.98 0.48 -7.92
N LEU A 157 -8.53 1.25 -8.86
CA LEU A 157 -9.59 2.22 -8.60
C LEU A 157 -10.90 1.59 -8.11
N ASN A 158 -11.14 0.31 -8.43
CA ASN A 158 -12.42 -0.38 -8.22
C ASN A 158 -12.30 -1.69 -7.42
N ASN A 159 -11.09 -2.26 -7.34
CA ASN A 159 -10.86 -3.59 -6.78
C ASN A 159 -9.75 -3.60 -5.74
N ILE A 160 -9.93 -4.42 -4.72
CA ILE A 160 -8.88 -4.91 -3.83
C ILE A 160 -8.49 -6.31 -4.27
N TYR A 161 -7.19 -6.58 -4.32
CA TYR A 161 -6.65 -7.92 -4.47
C TYR A 161 -5.96 -8.30 -3.18
N THR A 162 -6.25 -9.48 -2.64
CA THR A 162 -5.67 -9.97 -1.39
C THR A 162 -4.99 -11.30 -1.65
N LEU A 163 -3.79 -11.46 -1.09
CA LEU A 163 -3.09 -12.74 -1.01
C LEU A 163 -3.21 -13.26 0.42
N GLY A 164 -3.95 -14.35 0.56
CA GLY A 164 -4.20 -15.04 1.81
C GLY A 164 -3.43 -16.35 1.91
N GLU A 165 -3.04 -16.73 3.12
CA GLU A 165 -2.60 -18.09 3.39
C GLU A 165 -3.81 -19.00 3.62
N THR A 166 -3.78 -20.16 2.97
CA THR A 166 -4.77 -21.22 3.17
C THR A 166 -4.16 -22.36 3.99
N ASP A 167 -5.01 -23.17 4.64
CA ASP A 167 -4.62 -24.36 5.41
C ASP A 167 -3.90 -25.46 4.57
N LEU A 168 -3.70 -25.24 3.26
CA LEU A 168 -3.18 -26.22 2.29
C LEU A 168 -1.77 -25.93 1.77
N ASN A 169 -1.01 -25.01 2.37
CA ASN A 169 0.29 -24.55 1.84
C ASN A 169 0.15 -23.96 0.43
N GLU A 170 -0.91 -23.20 0.21
CA GLU A 170 -1.17 -22.43 -1.02
C GLU A 170 -1.48 -20.99 -0.64
N LEU A 171 -1.05 -20.06 -1.51
CA LEU A 171 -1.53 -18.68 -1.47
C LEU A 171 -2.80 -18.58 -2.29
N SER A 172 -3.88 -18.10 -1.67
CA SER A 172 -5.12 -17.76 -2.35
C SER A 172 -5.10 -16.30 -2.78
N LEU A 173 -5.48 -16.06 -4.04
CA LEU A 173 -5.74 -14.73 -4.57
C LEU A 173 -7.25 -14.51 -4.61
N SER A 174 -7.70 -13.49 -3.89
CA SER A 174 -9.10 -13.04 -3.91
C SER A 174 -9.19 -11.61 -4.44
N ARG A 175 -10.28 -11.33 -5.16
CA ARG A 175 -10.67 -9.99 -5.59
C ARG A 175 -11.89 -9.54 -4.80
N HIS A 176 -11.87 -8.30 -4.32
CA HIS A 176 -12.98 -7.69 -3.63
C HIS A 176 -13.35 -6.37 -4.30
N TYR A 177 -14.63 -6.16 -4.57
CA TYR A 177 -15.14 -4.94 -5.20
C TYR A 177 -16.55 -4.63 -4.71
N PHE A 178 -17.06 -3.47 -5.11
CA PHE A 178 -18.35 -2.99 -4.67
C PHE A 178 -19.43 -3.15 -5.73
N HIS A 179 -20.59 -3.58 -5.28
CA HIS A 179 -21.81 -3.53 -6.04
C HIS A 179 -22.96 -3.15 -5.12
N GLN A 180 -23.61 -2.02 -5.38
CA GLN A 180 -24.79 -1.56 -4.62
C GLN A 180 -24.55 -1.51 -3.10
N ASP A 181 -23.44 -0.93 -2.65
CA ASP A 181 -23.03 -0.81 -1.24
C ASP A 181 -22.76 -2.15 -0.52
N GLU A 182 -22.57 -3.23 -1.28
CA GLU A 182 -22.15 -4.54 -0.78
C GLU A 182 -20.75 -4.89 -1.28
N LEU A 183 -19.95 -5.49 -0.39
CA LEU A 183 -18.67 -6.06 -0.72
C LEU A 183 -18.89 -7.42 -1.38
N ILE A 184 -18.56 -7.53 -2.66
CA ILE A 184 -18.48 -8.81 -3.35
C ILE A 184 -17.04 -9.30 -3.24
N SER A 185 -16.88 -10.54 -2.78
CA SER A 185 -15.59 -11.23 -2.73
C SER A 185 -15.60 -12.40 -3.71
N GLU A 186 -14.62 -12.45 -4.60
CA GLU A 186 -14.46 -13.48 -5.60
C GLU A 186 -13.09 -14.14 -5.45
N PHE A 187 -13.09 -15.47 -5.39
CA PHE A 187 -11.87 -16.24 -5.50
C PHE A 187 -11.36 -16.20 -6.95
N ILE A 188 -10.10 -15.79 -7.14
CA ILE A 188 -9.47 -15.66 -8.46
C ILE A 188 -8.62 -16.89 -8.80
N GLY A 189 -7.91 -17.44 -7.81
CA GLY A 189 -7.07 -18.62 -8.00
C GLY A 189 -6.16 -18.91 -6.80
N THR A 190 -5.47 -20.04 -6.85
CA THR A 190 -4.37 -20.36 -5.92
C THR A 190 -3.07 -20.58 -6.67
N PHE A 191 -1.95 -20.47 -5.97
CA PHE A 191 -0.66 -20.93 -6.43
C PHE A 191 0.15 -21.54 -5.28
N PRO A 192 1.09 -22.45 -5.59
CA PRO A 192 1.83 -23.18 -4.57
C PRO A 192 2.58 -22.25 -3.61
N ASN A 193 2.51 -22.56 -2.31
CA ASN A 193 3.29 -21.91 -1.25
C ASN A 193 3.73 -22.96 -0.23
N SER A 194 4.61 -23.87 -0.67
CA SER A 194 5.06 -25.02 0.12
C SER A 194 6.42 -24.76 0.78
N GLU A 195 6.82 -25.57 1.76
CA GLU A 195 8.17 -25.50 2.36
C GLU A 195 9.32 -25.55 1.33
N ARG A 196 9.06 -26.10 0.12
CA ARG A 196 10.02 -26.16 -1.00
C ARG A 196 9.88 -25.02 -2.00
N GLU A 197 8.73 -24.36 -2.02
CA GLU A 197 8.36 -23.29 -2.94
C GLU A 197 7.56 -22.27 -2.15
N SER A 198 8.23 -21.56 -1.24
CA SER A 198 7.62 -20.50 -0.45
C SER A 198 8.19 -19.16 -0.85
N TYR A 199 7.30 -18.21 -1.11
CA TYR A 199 7.67 -16.90 -1.62
C TYR A 199 7.41 -15.83 -0.57
N HIS A 200 8.42 -15.00 -0.34
CA HIS A 200 8.25 -13.79 0.43
C HIS A 200 8.16 -12.60 -0.51
N PHE A 201 7.05 -11.88 -0.45
CA PHE A 201 6.83 -10.72 -1.28
C PHE A 201 7.35 -9.48 -0.56
N SER A 202 8.04 -8.61 -1.28
CA SER A 202 8.73 -7.47 -0.66
C SER A 202 7.75 -6.38 -0.22
N TYR A 203 6.83 -6.02 -1.11
CA TYR A 203 5.94 -4.86 -0.99
C TYR A 203 4.52 -5.21 -1.41
N TYR A 204 3.59 -4.27 -1.28
CA TYR A 204 2.23 -4.44 -1.81
C TYR A 204 2.22 -4.74 -3.32
N LEU A 205 1.18 -5.44 -3.76
CA LEU A 205 1.01 -5.76 -5.17
C LEU A 205 0.71 -4.50 -5.98
N ALA A 206 1.45 -4.32 -7.06
CA ALA A 206 1.15 -3.32 -8.07
C ALA A 206 0.18 -3.91 -9.09
N VAL A 207 -0.99 -3.29 -9.25
CA VAL A 207 -1.94 -3.64 -10.30
C VAL A 207 -1.56 -2.86 -11.55
N TYR A 208 -1.44 -3.51 -12.71
CA TYR A 208 -1.20 -2.83 -13.99
C TYR A 208 -1.83 -3.59 -15.15
N HIS A 209 -2.65 -2.90 -15.92
CA HIS A 209 -3.57 -3.54 -16.87
C HIS A 209 -4.33 -4.67 -16.17
N ASN A 210 -4.39 -5.86 -16.75
CA ASN A 210 -5.03 -7.04 -16.16
C ASN A 210 -4.02 -7.94 -15.43
N ASN A 211 -2.99 -7.37 -14.82
CA ASN A 211 -1.96 -8.13 -14.13
C ASN A 211 -1.64 -7.56 -12.73
N LEU A 212 -1.22 -8.45 -11.83
CA LEU A 212 -0.65 -8.11 -10.53
C LEU A 212 0.85 -8.36 -10.56
N TYR A 213 1.64 -7.43 -10.04
CA TYR A 213 3.10 -7.49 -10.04
C TYR A 213 3.69 -7.27 -8.64
N SER A 214 4.79 -7.96 -8.36
CA SER A 214 5.66 -7.68 -7.20
C SER A 214 7.04 -8.27 -7.43
N VAL A 215 8.03 -7.80 -6.67
CA VAL A 215 9.24 -8.58 -6.42
C VAL A 215 8.94 -9.58 -5.32
N VAL A 216 9.36 -10.83 -5.53
CA VAL A 216 9.24 -11.91 -4.55
C VAL A 216 10.57 -12.66 -4.44
N PHE A 217 10.83 -13.21 -3.27
CA PHE A 217 12.02 -13.99 -3.00
C PHE A 217 11.62 -15.43 -2.69
N ASP A 218 12.28 -16.37 -3.34
CA ASP A 218 12.22 -17.77 -2.94
C ASP A 218 12.95 -17.92 -1.60
N LEU A 219 12.21 -18.29 -0.55
CA LEU A 219 12.75 -18.40 0.82
C LEU A 219 13.81 -19.50 0.95
N SER A 220 13.82 -20.50 0.07
CA SER A 220 14.79 -21.60 0.12
C SER A 220 16.15 -21.20 -0.47
N SER A 221 16.15 -20.37 -1.52
CA SER A 221 17.36 -20.00 -2.26
C SER A 221 17.78 -18.54 -2.12
N GLY A 222 16.89 -17.68 -1.61
CA GLY A 222 17.05 -16.23 -1.56
C GLY A 222 16.96 -15.54 -2.93
N ASN A 223 16.63 -16.28 -3.99
CA ASN A 223 16.62 -15.72 -5.34
C ASN A 223 15.43 -14.77 -5.57
N PRO A 224 15.66 -13.59 -6.16
CA PRO A 224 14.60 -12.65 -6.51
C PRO A 224 13.91 -13.03 -7.83
N TYR A 225 12.59 -12.86 -7.86
CA TYR A 225 11.77 -13.01 -9.05
C TYR A 225 10.82 -11.83 -9.19
N LEU A 226 10.53 -11.44 -10.43
CA LEU A 226 9.35 -10.67 -10.76
C LEU A 226 8.16 -11.65 -10.78
N PHE A 227 7.29 -11.50 -9.80
CA PHE A 227 5.98 -12.15 -9.79
C PHE A 227 5.03 -11.40 -10.71
N GLN A 228 4.30 -12.15 -11.52
CA GLN A 228 3.20 -11.68 -12.33
C GLN A 228 2.01 -12.63 -12.17
N TYR A 229 0.82 -12.11 -11.93
CA TYR A 229 -0.43 -12.86 -12.03
C TYR A 229 -1.35 -12.23 -13.09
N SER A 230 -1.75 -13.00 -14.12
CA SER A 230 -2.73 -12.56 -15.12
C SER A 230 -4.15 -12.75 -14.60
N LEU A 231 -4.89 -11.65 -14.42
CA LEU A 231 -6.30 -11.65 -14.02
C LEU A 231 -7.23 -12.17 -15.12
N THR A 232 -6.77 -12.20 -16.38
CA THR A 232 -7.55 -12.71 -17.51
C THR A 232 -7.34 -14.20 -17.70
N ASP A 233 -6.09 -14.66 -17.62
CA ASP A 233 -5.75 -16.07 -17.86
C ASP A 233 -5.76 -16.92 -16.59
N HIS A 234 -5.86 -16.28 -15.42
CA HIS A 234 -5.82 -16.92 -14.09
C HIS A 234 -4.55 -17.75 -13.87
N MET A 235 -3.40 -17.24 -14.32
CA MET A 235 -2.10 -17.90 -14.21
C MET A 235 -1.05 -16.97 -13.62
N HIS A 236 -0.15 -17.54 -12.83
CA HIS A 236 1.03 -16.84 -12.33
C HIS A 236 2.28 -17.20 -13.14
N ASN A 237 3.25 -16.30 -13.14
CA ASN A 237 4.57 -16.49 -13.72
C ASN A 237 5.64 -15.87 -12.81
N LEU A 238 6.81 -16.49 -12.77
CA LEU A 238 7.98 -16.03 -12.03
C LEU A 238 9.15 -15.88 -13.00
N LYS A 239 9.64 -14.65 -13.14
CA LYS A 239 10.79 -14.35 -14.00
C LYS A 239 11.97 -13.95 -13.12
N ASN A 240 13.08 -14.66 -13.23
CA ASN A 240 14.26 -14.46 -12.37
C ASN A 240 14.89 -13.08 -12.61
N LEU A 241 15.24 -12.36 -11.54
CA LEU A 241 15.86 -11.02 -11.58
C LEU A 241 17.40 -11.04 -11.43
N ALA A 242 18.03 -12.18 -11.68
CA ALA A 242 19.47 -12.41 -11.72
C ALA A 242 20.26 -12.00 -10.45
N SER A 243 19.72 -12.29 -9.26
CA SER A 243 20.36 -12.05 -7.94
C SER A 243 20.83 -10.61 -7.70
N GLU A 244 20.35 -9.63 -8.48
CA GLU A 244 20.77 -8.24 -8.34
C GLU A 244 20.11 -7.55 -7.13
N ILE A 245 18.88 -7.95 -6.84
CA ILE A 245 18.11 -7.53 -5.67
C ILE A 245 18.26 -8.63 -4.62
N LYS A 246 18.53 -8.25 -3.38
CA LYS A 246 18.74 -9.20 -2.28
C LYS A 246 17.67 -9.08 -1.23
N PHE A 247 17.40 -10.20 -0.56
CA PHE A 247 16.36 -10.26 0.48
C PHE A 247 16.69 -9.35 1.67
N GLU A 248 17.96 -9.25 2.06
CA GLU A 248 18.42 -8.34 3.12
C GLU A 248 18.29 -6.85 2.78
N ASP A 249 18.13 -6.53 1.50
CA ASP A 249 17.97 -5.15 1.02
C ASP A 249 16.48 -4.79 0.84
N VAL A 250 15.53 -5.59 1.34
CA VAL A 250 14.14 -5.16 1.40
C VAL A 250 13.99 -4.12 2.51
N GLY A 251 13.30 -3.02 2.20
CA GLY A 251 12.93 -2.00 3.19
C GLY A 251 11.84 -2.51 4.15
N PHE A 252 10.83 -1.68 4.43
CA PHE A 252 9.72 -2.12 5.28
C PHE A 252 8.75 -3.02 4.49
N PHE A 253 8.64 -4.29 4.90
CA PHE A 253 7.76 -5.26 4.26
C PHE A 253 6.29 -4.82 4.33
N SER A 254 5.50 -5.25 3.33
CA SER A 254 4.07 -4.94 3.25
C SER A 254 3.79 -3.44 3.35
N ALA A 255 4.59 -2.62 2.68
CA ALA A 255 4.41 -1.19 2.51
C ALA A 255 4.54 -0.77 1.04
N ASN A 256 4.36 0.52 0.77
CA ASN A 256 4.59 1.11 -0.54
C ASN A 256 6.11 1.29 -0.77
N GLY A 257 6.79 0.26 -1.27
CA GLY A 257 8.20 0.33 -1.70
C GLY A 257 8.41 0.04 -3.20
N SER A 258 7.34 -0.29 -3.93
CA SER A 258 7.36 -0.44 -5.37
C SER A 258 6.06 0.07 -6.00
N PHE A 259 6.14 0.50 -7.26
CA PHE A 259 4.99 0.97 -8.04
C PHE A 259 5.31 0.93 -9.54
N ILE A 260 4.31 1.22 -10.37
CA ILE A 260 4.44 1.17 -11.82
C ILE A 260 4.74 2.55 -12.38
N TYR A 261 5.74 2.63 -13.26
CA TYR A 261 6.08 3.83 -14.02
C TYR A 261 6.49 3.43 -15.44
N LYS A 262 5.74 3.88 -16.45
CA LYS A 262 6.02 3.65 -17.89
C LYS A 262 6.33 2.18 -18.23
N ASP A 263 5.40 1.27 -17.93
CA ASP A 263 5.53 -0.18 -18.18
C ASP A 263 6.67 -0.85 -17.41
N GLN A 264 7.18 -0.23 -16.34
CA GLN A 264 8.20 -0.79 -15.47
C GLN A 264 7.73 -0.84 -14.03
N LEU A 265 8.12 -1.89 -13.31
CA LEU A 265 8.07 -1.91 -11.86
C LEU A 265 9.30 -1.16 -11.34
N VAL A 266 9.07 -0.01 -10.72
CA VAL A 266 10.09 0.72 -9.97
C VAL A 266 10.17 0.13 -8.58
N TYR A 267 11.32 -0.37 -8.19
CA TYR A 267 11.57 -1.04 -6.92
C TYR A 267 12.64 -0.29 -6.12
N PHE A 268 12.30 0.11 -4.90
CA PHE A 268 13.22 0.76 -3.98
C PHE A 268 13.85 -0.28 -3.08
N SER A 269 15.18 -0.22 -2.95
CA SER A 269 15.98 -1.19 -2.21
C SER A 269 16.74 -0.49 -1.10
N GLY A 270 16.85 -1.16 0.04
CA GLY A 270 17.57 -0.70 1.22
C GLY A 270 19.07 -0.54 1.03
N ASN A 271 19.63 -1.01 -0.08
CA ASN A 271 20.99 -0.68 -0.51
C ASN A 271 21.08 0.67 -1.26
N ASN A 272 20.15 1.58 -1.02
CA ASN A 272 20.06 2.92 -1.65
C ASN A 272 20.02 2.88 -3.19
N THR A 273 19.43 1.82 -3.75
CA THR A 273 19.29 1.67 -5.20
C THR A 273 17.83 1.60 -5.62
N ILE A 274 17.48 2.33 -6.67
CA ILE A 274 16.20 2.28 -7.34
C ILE A 274 16.35 1.46 -8.62
N TYR A 275 15.62 0.35 -8.72
CA TYR A 275 15.64 -0.57 -9.85
C TYR A 275 14.42 -0.35 -10.75
N PHE A 276 14.63 -0.31 -12.06
CA PHE A 276 13.57 -0.23 -13.06
C PHE A 276 13.49 -1.56 -13.79
N ILE A 277 12.52 -2.37 -13.38
CA ILE A 277 12.32 -3.74 -13.87
C ILE A 277 11.27 -3.69 -14.98
N ASP A 278 11.67 -4.12 -16.17
CA ASP A 278 10.77 -4.28 -17.31
C ASP A 278 9.73 -5.37 -17.04
N LEU A 279 8.44 -5.06 -17.18
CA LEU A 279 7.37 -6.02 -16.82
C LEU A 279 7.30 -7.23 -17.78
N GLU A 280 7.69 -7.04 -19.04
CA GLU A 280 7.64 -8.09 -20.06
C GLU A 280 8.84 -9.04 -19.95
N THR A 281 10.05 -8.48 -19.87
CA THR A 281 11.30 -9.25 -19.95
C THR A 281 11.90 -9.58 -18.58
N ALA A 282 11.43 -8.91 -17.51
CA ALA A 282 12.05 -8.91 -16.18
C ALA A 282 13.50 -8.43 -16.17
N GLN A 283 13.95 -7.73 -17.20
CA GLN A 283 15.28 -7.13 -17.23
C GLN A 283 15.30 -5.84 -16.41
N ILE A 284 16.37 -5.66 -15.65
CA ILE A 284 16.65 -4.40 -14.97
C ILE A 284 17.30 -3.46 -15.99
N ASN A 285 16.47 -2.63 -16.62
CA ASN A 285 16.89 -1.74 -17.70
C ASN A 285 17.69 -0.54 -17.19
N LYS A 286 17.44 -0.15 -15.94
CA LYS A 286 18.08 1.01 -15.31
C LYS A 286 18.21 0.80 -13.80
N LYS A 287 19.34 1.27 -13.27
CA LYS A 287 19.62 1.40 -11.84
C LYS A 287 19.97 2.84 -11.53
N TYR A 288 19.53 3.33 -10.39
CA TYR A 288 19.91 4.64 -9.91
C TYR A 288 20.28 4.54 -8.43
N TYR A 289 21.48 5.01 -8.10
CA TYR A 289 21.96 5.08 -6.72
C TYR A 289 21.56 6.43 -6.15
N THR A 290 20.76 6.41 -5.08
CA THR A 290 20.22 7.61 -4.43
C THR A 290 21.06 8.01 -3.22
N ASP A 291 21.10 9.31 -2.92
CA ASP A 291 21.70 9.81 -1.67
C ASP A 291 20.71 9.75 -0.49
N ILE A 292 19.44 9.41 -0.76
CA ILE A 292 18.42 9.16 0.26
C ILE A 292 18.77 7.85 0.99
N ASP A 293 18.80 7.91 2.32
CA ASP A 293 19.02 6.72 3.14
C ASP A 293 17.77 5.82 3.16
N LEU A 294 17.84 4.72 2.41
CA LEU A 294 16.81 3.71 2.30
C LEU A 294 17.10 2.47 3.17
N THR A 295 18.22 2.45 3.91
CA THR A 295 18.68 1.26 4.65
C THR A 295 17.76 0.81 5.78
N GLY A 296 16.81 1.65 6.18
CA GLY A 296 15.83 1.39 7.23
C GLY A 296 14.39 1.39 6.73
N HIS A 297 13.47 1.83 7.59
CA HIS A 297 12.07 1.99 7.22
C HIS A 297 11.89 3.28 6.43
N PHE A 298 11.40 3.15 5.21
CA PHE A 298 11.00 4.26 4.36
C PHE A 298 9.62 4.00 3.77
N PHE A 299 8.93 5.09 3.43
CA PHE A 299 7.59 5.07 2.85
C PHE A 299 7.54 5.99 1.65
N ILE A 300 6.79 5.57 0.64
CA ILE A 300 6.68 6.28 -0.64
C ILE A 300 5.21 6.57 -0.92
N ASP A 301 4.93 7.79 -1.36
CA ASP A 301 3.65 8.16 -1.96
C ASP A 301 3.88 9.02 -3.21
N SER A 302 2.96 8.93 -4.16
CA SER A 302 3.04 9.71 -5.40
C SER A 302 2.46 11.10 -5.17
N ILE A 303 3.21 12.10 -5.64
CA ILE A 303 2.70 13.48 -5.79
C ILE A 303 1.90 13.57 -7.10
N ASP A 304 2.50 13.06 -8.16
CA ASP A 304 1.91 12.95 -9.49
C ASP A 304 2.53 11.78 -10.28
N GLY A 305 2.23 11.68 -11.57
CA GLY A 305 2.73 10.61 -12.45
C GLY A 305 4.24 10.61 -12.72
N GLN A 306 4.99 11.58 -12.19
CA GLN A 306 6.44 11.73 -12.38
C GLN A 306 7.19 11.97 -11.06
N MET A 307 6.58 12.67 -10.11
CA MET A 307 7.15 13.05 -8.84
C MET A 307 6.63 12.15 -7.72
N ILE A 308 7.54 11.67 -6.88
CA ILE A 308 7.21 10.95 -5.65
C ILE A 308 7.76 11.68 -4.43
N ALA A 309 7.14 11.44 -3.28
CA ALA A 309 7.67 11.81 -1.99
C ALA A 309 8.13 10.57 -1.24
N ILE A 310 9.22 10.70 -0.49
CA ILE A 310 9.81 9.63 0.32
C ILE A 310 10.00 10.16 1.75
N ALA A 311 9.49 9.41 2.72
CA ALA A 311 9.74 9.66 4.14
C ALA A 311 10.66 8.57 4.70
N ASN A 312 11.76 8.95 5.34
CA ASN A 312 12.72 8.02 5.93
C ASN A 312 13.27 8.55 7.27
N TYR A 313 13.74 7.64 8.12
CA TYR A 313 14.49 8.02 9.31
C TYR A 313 15.91 8.44 8.96
N ASN A 314 16.37 9.55 9.53
CA ASN A 314 17.78 9.93 9.46
C ASN A 314 18.58 9.42 10.68
N ALA A 315 19.89 9.69 10.69
CA ALA A 315 20.80 9.23 11.75
C ALA A 315 20.46 9.74 13.16
N GLU A 316 19.72 10.85 13.28
CA GLU A 316 19.24 11.41 14.55
C GLU A 316 17.85 10.89 14.93
N HIS A 317 17.33 9.91 14.19
CA HIS A 317 15.98 9.36 14.28
C HIS A 317 14.85 10.36 14.00
N ASN A 318 15.16 11.50 13.39
CA ASN A 318 14.16 12.41 12.83
C ASN A 318 13.62 11.85 11.50
N ILE A 319 12.49 12.37 11.01
CA ILE A 319 11.98 12.01 9.68
C ILE A 319 12.43 13.06 8.66
N ASP A 320 13.16 12.62 7.64
CA ASP A 320 13.40 13.45 6.47
C ASP A 320 12.32 13.16 5.42
N ILE A 321 11.84 14.23 4.77
CA ILE A 321 10.95 14.14 3.61
C ILE A 321 11.71 14.62 2.39
N TRP A 322 11.71 13.78 1.36
CA TRP A 322 12.37 14.02 0.08
C TRP A 322 11.35 14.01 -1.04
N THR A 323 11.65 14.75 -2.11
CA THR A 323 11.01 14.59 -3.41
C THR A 323 12.01 14.04 -4.42
N LEU A 324 11.53 13.19 -5.32
CA LEU A 324 12.30 12.61 -6.41
C LEU A 324 11.52 12.71 -7.71
N ASP A 325 12.14 13.30 -8.73
CA ASP A 325 11.67 13.27 -10.12
C ASP A 325 12.15 11.98 -10.80
N LEU A 326 11.22 11.11 -11.21
CA LEU A 326 11.54 9.82 -11.83
C LEU A 326 12.08 9.92 -13.27
N ALA A 327 11.97 11.08 -13.92
CA ALA A 327 12.58 11.30 -15.24
C ALA A 327 13.99 11.88 -15.13
N THR A 328 14.19 12.88 -14.27
CA THR A 328 15.49 13.56 -14.14
C THR A 328 16.38 13.00 -13.05
N PHE A 329 15.82 12.19 -12.13
CA PHE A 329 16.47 11.68 -10.92
C PHE A 329 16.97 12.79 -10.01
N LYS A 330 16.35 13.97 -10.11
CA LYS A 330 16.67 15.07 -9.23
C LYS A 330 15.98 14.84 -7.89
N GLU A 331 16.81 14.63 -6.88
CA GLU A 331 16.39 14.54 -5.49
C GLU A 331 16.40 15.93 -4.84
N LYS A 332 15.47 16.15 -3.92
CA LYS A 332 15.46 17.34 -3.07
C LYS A 332 14.92 16.97 -1.70
N LYS A 333 15.73 17.25 -0.67
CA LYS A 333 15.25 17.24 0.72
C LYS A 333 14.33 18.43 0.91
N GLU A 334 13.06 18.16 1.19
CA GLU A 334 12.06 19.21 1.44
C GLU A 334 12.10 19.66 2.90
N ARG A 335 12.29 18.72 3.83
CA ARG A 335 12.17 18.99 5.27
C ARG A 335 12.81 17.91 6.14
N THR A 336 13.12 18.29 7.38
CA THR A 336 13.33 17.39 8.52
C THR A 336 12.28 17.67 9.59
N ILE A 337 11.66 16.62 10.10
CA ILE A 337 10.63 16.66 11.14
C ILE A 337 11.22 16.08 12.41
N ASP A 338 11.16 16.86 13.47
CA ASP A 338 11.80 16.55 14.74
C ASP A 338 11.03 15.48 15.55
N THR A 339 11.79 14.60 16.21
CA THR A 339 11.28 13.51 17.07
C THR A 339 10.33 13.94 18.18
N SER A 340 10.32 15.22 18.58
CA SER A 340 9.41 15.75 19.60
C SER A 340 7.92 15.60 19.30
N LEU A 341 7.54 15.30 18.05
CA LEU A 341 6.14 15.07 17.67
C LEU A 341 5.64 13.65 17.95
N TRP A 342 6.53 12.68 18.22
CA TRP A 342 6.19 11.31 18.58
C TRP A 342 6.90 10.84 19.87
N ARG A 343 6.53 9.65 20.35
CA ARG A 343 7.10 9.07 21.58
C ARG A 343 8.26 8.15 21.26
N SER A 344 9.18 8.05 22.22
CA SER A 344 10.18 6.99 22.26
C SER A 344 9.47 5.62 22.34
N ASN A 345 9.46 4.87 21.23
CA ASN A 345 8.79 3.57 20.97
C ASN A 345 7.65 3.60 19.93
N GLU A 346 7.29 4.76 19.41
CA GLU A 346 6.41 4.84 18.25
C GLU A 346 7.24 4.78 16.97
N TYR A 347 6.76 3.99 16.01
CA TYR A 347 7.34 3.80 14.70
C TYR A 347 6.42 4.37 13.64
N LEU A 348 7.01 4.96 12.59
CA LEU A 348 6.30 5.35 11.39
C LEU A 348 5.78 4.08 10.70
N TYR A 349 4.47 4.03 10.46
CA TYR A 349 3.83 2.94 9.74
C TYR A 349 3.18 3.36 8.43
N ASP A 350 2.94 4.65 8.23
CA ASP A 350 2.32 5.14 7.01
C ASP A 350 2.65 6.61 6.76
N PHE A 351 2.67 6.98 5.48
CA PHE A 351 3.01 8.31 4.97
C PHE A 351 2.22 8.57 3.69
N GLN A 352 1.61 9.75 3.59
CA GLN A 352 0.94 10.19 2.38
C GLN A 352 1.15 11.69 2.13
N VAL A 353 1.21 12.07 0.86
CA VAL A 353 1.16 13.47 0.43
C VAL A 353 -0.28 13.96 0.49
N SER A 354 -0.49 15.24 0.76
CA SER A 354 -1.85 15.80 0.71
C SER A 354 -2.43 15.73 -0.70
N LYS A 355 -3.68 15.26 -0.84
CA LYS A 355 -4.39 15.11 -2.13
C LYS A 355 -5.59 16.04 -2.24
#